data_AF-A0A164SHH5-F1
#
_entry.id   AF-A0A164SHH5-F1
#
_cell.length_a   1.000
_cell.length_b   1.000
_cell.length_c   1.000
_cell.angle_alpha   90.00
_cell.angle_beta   90.00
_cell.angle_gamma   90.00
#
_symmetry.space_group_name_H-M   'P 1'
#
loop_
_entity.id
_entity.type
_entity.pdbx_description
1 polymer ?
#
loop_
_entity_poly.entity_id
_entity_poly.type
_entity_poly.pdbx_seq_one_letter_code
_entity_poly.pdbx_strand_id
1 'polypeptide(L)'
;SYRHISLESCALKMLMTLVAARLSAWAEDSGRIPHAQNGFRSAARTIDNLFTLRCAIDQARIRNEALYVAFIDLSNAFPSTVREALWMKLWNWGVRGPIFD
;
A
#
# COMPACT_ATOMS: atom_id res chain seq x y z
N SER A 1 -3.22 24.56 -4.28
CA SER A 1 -3.67 23.15 -4.14
C SER A 1 -4.11 22.95 -2.71
N TYR A 2 -5.36 22.54 -2.48
CA TYR A 2 -5.87 22.23 -1.14
C TYR A 2 -5.92 20.71 -0.96
N ARG A 3 -5.34 20.21 0.12
CA ARG A 3 -5.47 18.79 0.51
C ARG A 3 -6.54 18.71 1.59
N HIS A 4 -7.67 18.06 1.28
CA HIS A 4 -8.67 17.77 2.29
C HIS A 4 -8.11 16.77 3.30
N ILE A 5 -8.29 17.06 4.59
CA ILE A 5 -7.98 16.17 5.69
C ILE A 5 -9.27 15.99 6.48
N SER A 6 -9.71 14.74 6.63
CA SER A 6 -10.83 14.40 7.50
C SER A 6 -10.32 14.26 8.94
N LEU A 7 -11.00 14.92 9.88
CA LEU A 7 -10.73 14.76 11.30
C LEU A 7 -11.77 13.82 11.90
N GLU A 8 -11.28 12.74 12.51
CA GLU A 8 -12.10 11.76 13.22
C GLU A 8 -12.09 12.05 14.73
N SER A 9 -13.13 11.62 15.43
CA SER A 9 -13.14 11.66 16.90
C SER A 9 -11.97 10.83 17.47
N CYS A 10 -11.44 11.22 18.63
CA CYS A 10 -10.34 10.50 19.27
C CYS A 10 -10.66 9.02 19.52
N ALA A 11 -11.90 8.72 19.94
CA ALA A 11 -12.37 7.36 20.16
C ALA A 11 -12.39 6.54 18.86
N LEU A 12 -12.93 7.12 17.78
CA LEU A 12 -12.94 6.46 16.46
C LEU A 12 -11.52 6.26 15.93
N LYS A 13 -10.64 7.26 16.07
CA LYS A 13 -9.23 7.16 15.66
C LYS A 13 -8.50 6.05 16.40
N MET A 14 -8.76 5.90 17.70
CA MET A 14 -8.19 4.82 18.51
C MET A 14 -8.66 3.45 17.98
N LEU A 15 -9.97 3.27 17.78
CA LEU A 15 -10.52 2.04 17.21
C LEU A 15 -9.93 1.73 15.83
N MET A 16 -9.90 2.70 14.93
CA MET A 16 -9.35 2.53 13.58
C MET A 16 -7.86 2.19 13.60
N THR A 17 -7.11 2.72 14.56
CA THR A 17 -5.69 2.38 14.74
C THR A 17 -5.53 0.92 15.19
N LEU A 18 -6.39 0.41 16.08
CA LEU A 18 -6.37 -1.00 16.48
C LEU A 18 -6.74 -1.93 15.30
N VAL A 19 -7.76 -1.57 14.53
CA VAL A 19 -8.16 -2.32 13.33
C VAL A 19 -7.03 -2.33 12.29
N ALA A 20 -6.43 -1.17 12.02
CA ALA A 20 -5.31 -1.03 11.09
C ALA A 20 -4.11 -1.88 11.53
N ALA A 21 -3.74 -1.85 12.82
CA ALA A 21 -2.63 -2.66 13.33
C ALA A 21 -2.85 -4.16 13.10
N ARG A 22 -4.07 -4.66 13.36
CA ARG A 22 -4.43 -6.07 13.13
C ARG A 22 -4.41 -6.44 11.65
N LEU A 23 -4.99 -5.60 10.80
CA LEU A 23 -4.97 -5.83 9.35
C LEU A 23 -3.57 -5.80 8.77
N SER A 24 -2.72 -4.88 9.23
CA SER A 24 -1.32 -4.83 8.80
C SER A 24 -0.57 -6.09 9.20
N ALA A 25 -0.68 -6.53 10.45
CA ALA A 25 -0.05 -7.79 10.90
C ALA A 25 -0.52 -8.99 10.07
N TRP A 26 -1.84 -9.11 9.85
CA TRP A 26 -2.40 -10.16 9.00
C TRP A 26 -1.88 -10.09 7.56
N ALA A 27 -1.76 -8.89 6.99
CA ALA A 27 -1.30 -8.71 5.61
C ALA A 27 0.17 -9.10 5.43
N GLU A 28 1.01 -8.86 6.45
CA GLU A 28 2.39 -9.33 6.51
C GLU A 28 2.46 -10.85 6.63
N ASP A 29 1.77 -11.42 7.61
CA ASP A 29 1.81 -12.87 7.92
C ASP A 29 1.26 -13.72 6.77
N SER A 30 0.25 -13.21 6.06
CA SER A 30 -0.37 -13.91 4.93
C SER A 30 0.41 -13.76 3.62
N GLY A 31 1.44 -12.91 3.57
CA GLY A 31 2.25 -12.67 2.36
C GLY A 31 1.44 -12.14 1.16
N ARG A 32 0.26 -11.55 1.39
CA ARG A 32 -0.64 -11.08 0.31
C ARG A 32 -0.15 -9.81 -0.38
N ILE A 33 0.70 -9.04 0.28
CA ILE A 33 1.28 -7.79 -0.25
C ILE A 33 2.64 -8.10 -0.91
N PRO A 34 2.84 -7.75 -2.18
CA PRO A 34 4.12 -7.95 -2.86
C PRO A 34 5.29 -7.26 -2.15
N HIS A 35 6.48 -7.85 -2.16
CA HIS A 35 7.69 -7.24 -1.60
C HIS A 35 8.09 -5.92 -2.27
N ALA A 36 7.67 -5.68 -3.51
CA ALA A 36 7.90 -4.41 -4.20
C ALA A 36 7.03 -3.24 -3.66
N GLN A 37 6.02 -3.54 -2.83
CA GLN A 37 5.17 -2.52 -2.21
C GLN A 37 5.74 -2.10 -0.85
N ASN A 38 6.29 -0.89 -0.81
CA ASN A 38 6.92 -0.34 0.40
C ASN A 38 6.05 0.68 1.14
N GLY A 39 5.09 1.29 0.45
CA GLY A 39 4.26 2.34 1.03
C GLY A 39 3.43 1.83 2.21
N PHE A 40 3.40 2.58 3.31
CA PHE A 40 2.61 2.31 4.51
C PHE A 40 2.91 0.95 5.18
N ARG A 41 4.06 0.36 4.90
CA ARG A 41 4.48 -0.94 5.42
C ARG A 41 5.56 -0.78 6.48
N SER A 42 5.46 -1.52 7.58
CA SER A 42 6.48 -1.51 8.63
C SER A 42 7.81 -2.02 8.09
N ALA A 43 8.91 -1.41 8.53
CA ALA A 43 10.28 -1.75 8.12
C ALA A 43 10.61 -1.57 6.62
N ALA A 44 9.67 -1.13 5.78
CA ALA A 44 9.93 -0.75 4.39
C ALA A 44 10.19 0.76 4.28
N ARG A 45 11.13 1.15 3.42
CA ARG A 45 11.48 2.56 3.21
C ARG A 45 11.33 2.94 1.74
N THR A 46 11.11 4.23 1.50
CA THR A 46 11.07 4.78 0.14
C THR A 46 12.40 4.64 -0.59
N ILE A 47 13.51 4.61 0.16
CA ILE A 47 14.85 4.44 -0.39
C ILE A 47 15.05 3.07 -1.05
N ASP A 48 14.33 2.02 -0.62
CA ASP A 48 14.53 0.67 -1.17
C ASP A 48 14.01 0.60 -2.63
N ASN A 49 12.91 1.28 -2.94
CA ASN A 49 12.39 1.41 -4.30
C ASN A 49 13.32 2.27 -5.17
N LEU A 50 13.89 3.35 -4.61
CA LEU A 50 14.88 4.17 -5.32
C LEU A 50 16.15 3.39 -5.62
N PHE A 51 16.63 2.60 -4.66
CA PHE A 51 17.78 1.71 -4.83
C PHE A 51 17.53 0.69 -5.93
N THR A 52 16.36 0.04 -5.92
CA THR A 52 15.96 -0.91 -6.97
C THR A 52 15.98 -0.27 -8.36
N LEU A 53 15.40 0.92 -8.50
CA LEU A 53 15.44 1.68 -9.74
C LEU A 53 16.87 2.03 -10.15
N ARG A 54 17.72 2.43 -9.20
CA ARG A 54 19.12 2.74 -9.47
C ARG A 54 19.88 1.53 -9.99
N CYS A 55 19.70 0.36 -9.36
CA CYS A 55 20.28 -0.89 -9.82
C CYS A 55 19.81 -1.24 -11.24
N ALA A 56 18.53 -1.05 -11.56
CA ALA A 56 18.03 -1.28 -12.91
C ALA A 56 18.70 -0.36 -13.95
N ILE A 57 18.87 0.93 -13.63
CA ILE A 57 19.58 1.90 -14.47
C ILE A 57 21.03 1.47 -14.70
N ASP A 58 21.74 1.11 -13.64
CA ASP A 58 23.14 0.72 -13.73
C ASP A 58 23.31 -0.60 -14.53
N GLN A 59 22.39 -1.56 -14.39
CA GLN A 59 22.38 -2.79 -15.19
C GLN A 59 22.15 -2.53 -16.69
N ALA A 60 21.17 -1.69 -17.04
CA ALA A 60 20.90 -1.34 -18.42
C ALA A 60 22.10 -0.66 -19.09
N ARG A 61 22.79 0.22 -18.35
CA ARG A 61 24.03 0.88 -18.82
C ARG A 61 25.14 -0.13 -19.08
N ILE A 62 25.35 -1.10 -18.19
CA ILE A 62 26.37 -2.15 -18.36
C ILE A 62 26.09 -3.01 -19.60
N ARG A 63 24.82 -3.31 -19.86
CA ARG A 63 24.38 -4.15 -20.99
C ARG A 63 24.24 -3.39 -22.30
N ASN A 64 24.40 -2.06 -22.27
CA ASN A 64 24.14 -1.17 -23.41
C ASN A 64 22.71 -1.34 -23.99
N GLU A 65 21.74 -1.53 -23.08
CA GLU A 65 20.32 -1.70 -23.39
C GLU A 65 19.52 -0.47 -22.98
N ALA A 66 18.40 -0.22 -23.66
CA ALA A 66 17.47 0.82 -23.28
C ALA A 66 16.61 0.39 -22.09
N LEU A 67 16.50 1.25 -21.07
CA LEU A 67 15.57 1.10 -19.95
C LEU A 67 14.44 2.11 -20.08
N TYR A 68 13.20 1.63 -20.16
CA TYR A 68 12.00 2.46 -20.15
C TYR A 68 11.35 2.41 -18.76
N VAL A 69 10.99 3.57 -18.21
CA VAL A 69 10.41 3.71 -16.86
C VAL A 69 9.14 4.54 -16.94
N ALA A 70 8.06 4.07 -16.32
CA ALA A 70 6.80 4.79 -16.21
C ALA A 70 6.52 5.15 -14.74
N PHE A 71 6.21 6.42 -14.49
CA PHE A 71 5.76 6.90 -13.18
C PHE A 71 4.25 7.11 -13.23
N ILE A 72 3.51 6.19 -12.60
CA ILE A 72 2.05 6.21 -12.59
C ILE A 72 1.60 6.76 -11.24
N ASP A 73 0.85 7.87 -11.26
CA ASP A 73 0.22 8.45 -10.07
C ASP A 73 -1.31 8.37 -10.20
N LEU A 74 -1.96 7.89 -9.14
CA LEU A 74 -3.41 7.71 -9.14
C LEU A 74 -4.08 8.98 -8.59
N SER A 75 -4.90 9.62 -9.43
CA SER A 75 -5.70 10.76 -9.01
C SER A 75 -6.77 10.34 -7.98
N ASN A 76 -6.81 11.03 -6.84
CA ASN A 76 -7.80 10.85 -5.78
C ASN A 76 -7.99 9.38 -5.33
N ALA A 77 -6.90 8.64 -5.12
CA ALA A 77 -6.95 7.20 -4.84
C ALA A 77 -7.93 6.79 -3.71
N PHE A 78 -8.02 7.54 -2.60
CA PHE A 78 -8.94 7.19 -1.51
C PHE A 78 -10.42 7.40 -1.89
N PRO A 79 -10.86 8.59 -2.39
CA PRO A 79 -12.23 8.75 -2.87
C PRO A 79 -12.61 7.88 -4.07
N SER A 80 -11.66 7.57 -4.96
CA SER A 80 -11.94 6.82 -6.20
C SER A 80 -11.97 5.30 -6.02
N THR A 81 -11.60 4.79 -4.84
CA THR A 81 -11.64 3.35 -4.56
C THR A 81 -13.09 2.86 -4.44
N VAL A 82 -13.46 1.88 -5.25
CA VAL A 82 -14.75 1.17 -5.16
C VAL A 82 -14.76 0.32 -3.90
N ARG A 83 -15.51 0.74 -2.88
CA ARG A 83 -15.47 0.15 -1.54
C ARG A 83 -15.97 -1.28 -1.52
N GLU A 84 -17.00 -1.58 -2.29
CA GLU A 84 -17.60 -2.91 -2.41
C GLU A 84 -16.59 -3.91 -2.98
N ALA A 85 -15.84 -3.50 -4.00
CA ALA A 85 -14.78 -4.32 -4.60
C ALA A 85 -13.62 -4.54 -3.63
N LEU A 86 -13.23 -3.51 -2.85
CA LEU A 86 -12.21 -3.64 -1.81
C LEU A 86 -12.64 -4.63 -0.73
N TRP A 87 -13.87 -4.50 -0.22
CA TRP A 87 -14.41 -5.43 0.78
C TRP A 87 -14.50 -6.85 0.25
N MET A 88 -14.99 -7.04 -0.97
CA MET A 88 -15.04 -8.36 -1.61
C MET A 88 -13.64 -8.97 -1.76
N LYS A 89 -12.63 -8.17 -2.10
CA LYS A 89 -11.23 -8.62 -2.19
C LYS A 89 -10.69 -9.06 -0.82
N LEU A 90 -10.89 -8.27 0.22
CA LEU A 90 -10.50 -8.63 1.60
C LEU A 90 -11.25 -9.88 2.06
N TRP A 91 -12.53 -9.97 1.71
CA TRP A 91 -13.35 -11.13 2.01
C TRP A 91 -12.76 -12.39 1.35
N ASN A 92 -12.45 -12.34 0.06
CA ASN A 92 -11.84 -13.46 -0.66
C ASN A 92 -10.43 -13.79 -0.17
N TRP A 93 -9.73 -12.85 0.46
CA TRP A 93 -8.42 -13.09 1.06
C TRP A 93 -8.48 -13.75 2.45
N GLY A 94 -9.67 -13.83 3.05
CA GLY A 94 -9.89 -14.48 4.34
C GLY A 94 -9.98 -13.51 5.53
N VAL A 95 -10.09 -12.20 5.28
CA VAL A 95 -10.40 -11.24 6.35
C VAL A 95 -11.86 -11.44 6.77
N ARG A 96 -12.06 -11.93 7.99
CA ARG A 96 -13.35 -12.30 8.60
C ARG A 96 -13.40 -11.91 10.07
N GLY A 97 -14.57 -12.01 10.67
CA GLY A 97 -14.78 -11.92 12.11
C GLY A 97 -15.72 -10.77 12.48
N PRO A 98 -16.03 -10.58 13.78
CA PRO A 98 -17.10 -9.69 14.23
C PRO A 98 -16.98 -8.21 13.87
N ILE A 99 -15.81 -7.77 13.38
CA ILE A 99 -15.54 -6.40 12.91
C ILE A 99 -15.79 -6.29 11.39
N PHE A 100 -15.72 -7.41 10.67
CA PHE A 100 -15.71 -7.48 9.21
C PHE A 100 -16.88 -8.29 8.62
N ASP A 101 -17.61 -9.03 9.44
CA ASP A 101 -18.87 -9.73 9.15
C ASP A 101 -20.07 -8.86 9.54
#